data_AF-A0A835K9D4-F1
#
_entry.id   AF-A0A835K9D4-F1
#
_cell.length_a   1.000
_cell.length_b   1.000
_cell.length_c   1.000
_cell.angle_alpha   90.00
_cell.angle_beta   90.00
_cell.angle_gamma   90.00
#
_symmetry.space_group_name_H-M   'P 1'
#
loop_
_entity.id
_entity.type
_entity.pdbx_description
1 polymer ?
#
loop_
_entity_poly.entity_id
_entity_poly.type
_entity_poly.pdbx_seq_one_letter_code
_entity_poly.pdbx_strand_id
1 'polypeptide(L)'
;MSNYNMNVSLSPKVSKRVECLRHLQIKGHDEGALKFIKDIKWSRLQNPEGFKLEFYFNPCPYFKNSVLTKTYHIIDESDPILSQAIGTEIEWYPGKCLTKKVVKKKPRMGSKKTKTITKVKNCESFFTFFNPPHIPENLDDLEDDAYDELQDRIENDYNVG
;
A
#
# COMPACT_ATOMS: atom_id res chain seq x y z
N MET A 1 -5.95 4.69 24.04
CA MET A 1 -4.91 4.77 22.99
C MET A 1 -5.39 5.77 21.96
N SER A 2 -4.63 6.84 21.76
CA SER A 2 -5.08 8.05 21.06
C SER A 2 -5.21 7.82 19.56
N ASN A 3 -6.45 7.83 19.05
CA ASN A 3 -6.75 7.93 17.63
C ASN A 3 -6.41 9.35 17.17
N TYR A 4 -5.20 9.53 16.63
CA TYR A 4 -4.77 10.77 16.00
C TYR A 4 -5.47 10.92 14.64
N ASN A 5 -6.64 11.56 14.64
CA ASN A 5 -7.21 12.15 13.43
C ASN A 5 -6.36 13.38 13.06
N MET A 6 -5.37 13.18 12.18
CA MET A 6 -4.64 14.30 11.58
C MET A 6 -5.31 14.73 10.28
N ASN A 7 -5.89 15.92 10.31
CA ASN A 7 -6.51 16.58 9.17
C ASN A 7 -5.44 16.96 8.13
N VAL A 8 -5.16 16.06 7.18
CA VAL A 8 -4.45 16.41 5.95
C VAL A 8 -5.37 17.36 5.17
N SER A 9 -4.92 18.60 4.95
CA SER A 9 -5.69 19.60 4.18
C SER A 9 -5.70 19.21 2.70
N LEU A 10 -6.60 18.29 2.36
CA LEU A 10 -6.92 17.87 1.00
C LEU A 10 -8.02 18.79 0.47
N SER A 11 -8.12 18.93 -0.86
CA SER A 11 -9.24 19.68 -1.44
C SER A 11 -10.57 19.10 -0.92
N PRO A 12 -11.64 19.90 -0.71
CA PRO A 12 -12.88 19.40 -0.11
C PRO A 12 -13.49 18.19 -0.83
N LYS A 13 -13.28 18.09 -2.15
CA LYS A 13 -13.71 16.95 -2.98
C LYS A 13 -12.89 15.68 -2.72
N VAL A 14 -11.57 15.81 -2.54
CA VAL A 14 -10.67 14.70 -2.21
C VAL A 14 -10.84 14.32 -0.73
N SER A 15 -11.04 15.30 0.15
CA SER A 15 -11.20 15.09 1.60
C SER A 15 -12.42 14.24 1.94
N LYS A 16 -13.57 14.44 1.28
CA LYS A 16 -14.75 13.55 1.41
C LYS A 16 -14.52 12.13 0.88
N ARG A 17 -13.69 11.94 -0.16
CA ARG A 17 -13.36 10.61 -0.71
C ARG A 17 -12.30 9.88 0.13
N VAL A 18 -11.36 10.61 0.69
CA VAL A 18 -10.35 10.11 1.65
C VAL A 18 -10.98 9.80 3.00
N GLU A 19 -12.15 10.36 3.31
CA GLU A 19 -12.93 10.03 4.50
C GLU A 19 -13.33 8.54 4.58
N CYS A 20 -13.68 7.92 3.45
CA CYS A 20 -13.93 6.48 3.35
C CYS A 20 -12.65 5.65 3.51
N LEU A 21 -11.51 6.24 3.16
CA LEU A 21 -10.17 5.66 3.25
C LEU A 21 -9.50 5.91 4.62
N ARG A 22 -10.22 6.43 5.62
CA ARG A 22 -9.66 6.77 6.96
C ARG A 22 -9.06 5.58 7.72
N HIS A 23 -9.40 4.35 7.34
CA HIS A 23 -8.80 3.14 7.91
C HIS A 23 -7.43 2.79 7.32
N LEU A 24 -7.02 3.43 6.22
CA LEU A 24 -5.65 3.32 5.75
C LEU A 24 -4.72 3.91 6.81
N GLN A 25 -3.76 3.10 7.25
CA GLN A 25 -2.78 3.46 8.28
C GLN A 25 -1.76 4.49 7.77
N ILE A 26 -2.24 5.68 7.41
CA ILE A 26 -1.42 6.81 6.97
C ILE A 26 -0.49 7.17 8.11
N LYS A 27 0.82 7.04 7.87
CA LYS A 27 1.83 7.50 8.84
C LYS A 27 2.26 8.92 8.47
N GLY A 28 2.78 9.66 9.44
CA GLY A 28 3.19 11.05 9.21
C GLY A 28 4.24 11.25 8.09
N HIS A 29 4.99 10.20 7.72
CA HIS A 29 5.93 10.27 6.58
C HIS A 29 5.26 10.12 5.21
N ASP A 30 4.04 9.57 5.15
CA ASP A 30 3.25 9.43 3.93
C ASP A 30 2.63 10.77 3.51
N GLU A 31 2.29 11.62 4.48
CA GLU A 31 1.60 12.91 4.26
C GLU A 31 2.30 13.78 3.20
N GLY A 32 3.63 13.77 3.19
CA GLY A 32 4.41 14.56 2.24
C GLY A 32 4.10 14.19 0.79
N ALA A 33 3.89 12.89 0.50
CA ALA A 33 3.51 12.42 -0.83
C ALA A 33 1.99 12.55 -1.06
N LEU A 34 1.17 12.31 -0.03
CA LEU A 34 -0.30 12.39 -0.13
C LEU A 34 -0.82 13.81 -0.41
N LYS A 35 -0.07 14.85 -0.04
CA LYS A 35 -0.37 16.25 -0.42
C LYS A 35 -0.40 16.48 -1.94
N PHE A 36 0.24 15.60 -2.71
CA PHE A 36 0.27 15.68 -4.16
C PHE A 36 -0.91 14.96 -4.82
N ILE A 37 -1.82 14.33 -4.05
CA ILE A 37 -3.06 13.76 -4.60
C ILE A 37 -3.90 14.88 -5.21
N LYS A 38 -4.09 14.77 -6.52
CA LYS A 38 -4.93 15.63 -7.33
C LYS A 38 -6.38 15.16 -7.32
N ASP A 39 -6.60 13.87 -7.52
CA ASP A 39 -7.93 13.26 -7.61
C ASP A 39 -7.87 11.80 -7.21
N ILE A 40 -9.00 11.25 -6.79
CA ILE A 40 -9.18 9.82 -6.52
C ILE A 40 -10.45 9.39 -7.23
N LYS A 41 -10.35 8.40 -8.09
CA LYS A 41 -11.49 7.82 -8.79
C LYS A 41 -11.67 6.36 -8.40
N TRP A 42 -12.92 5.93 -8.45
CA TRP A 42 -13.32 4.55 -8.29
C TRP A 42 -14.17 4.15 -9.50
N SER A 43 -13.97 2.95 -10.00
CA SER A 43 -14.76 2.37 -11.09
C SER A 43 -15.00 0.89 -10.85
N ARG A 44 -16.23 0.44 -11.10
CA ARG A 44 -16.55 -0.99 -11.17
C ARG A 44 -16.02 -1.57 -12.48
N LEU A 45 -15.47 -2.78 -12.41
CA LEU A 45 -15.04 -3.60 -13.54
C LEU A 45 -16.10 -4.68 -13.78
N GLN A 46 -16.36 -4.99 -15.05
CA GLN A 46 -17.38 -5.97 -15.43
C GLN A 46 -16.79 -7.29 -15.94
N ASN A 47 -15.55 -7.30 -16.46
CA ASN A 47 -14.93 -8.49 -17.05
C ASN A 47 -13.39 -8.40 -16.98
N PRO A 48 -12.72 -9.11 -16.05
CA PRO A 48 -13.31 -9.81 -14.90
C PRO A 48 -14.02 -8.82 -13.98
N GLU A 49 -14.98 -9.34 -13.21
CA GLU A 49 -15.72 -8.49 -12.29
C GLU A 49 -14.82 -7.97 -11.16
N GLY A 50 -15.07 -6.76 -10.69
CA GLY A 50 -14.23 -6.17 -9.65
C GLY A 50 -14.44 -4.68 -9.48
N PHE A 51 -13.47 -4.04 -8.83
CA PHE A 51 -13.39 -2.59 -8.77
C PHE A 51 -11.95 -2.11 -8.78
N LYS A 52 -11.78 -0.87 -9.20
CA LYS A 52 -10.49 -0.22 -9.33
C LYS A 52 -10.51 1.14 -8.65
N LEU A 53 -9.50 1.39 -7.84
CA LEU A 53 -9.17 2.69 -7.28
C LEU A 53 -8.02 3.30 -8.07
N GLU A 54 -8.15 4.58 -8.42
CA GLU A 54 -7.14 5.33 -9.16
C GLU A 54 -6.81 6.62 -8.41
N PHE A 55 -5.58 6.72 -7.94
CA PHE A 55 -5.04 7.87 -7.24
C PHE A 55 -4.20 8.69 -8.21
N TYR A 56 -4.71 9.83 -8.61
CA TYR A 56 -4.03 10.75 -9.51
C TYR A 56 -3.17 11.71 -8.69
N PHE A 57 -1.88 11.78 -9.02
CA PHE A 57 -0.92 12.66 -8.38
C PHE A 57 -0.48 13.77 -9.31
N ASN A 58 -0.32 14.97 -8.77
CA ASN A 58 0.52 16.00 -9.38
C ASN A 58 1.99 15.54 -9.32
N PRO A 59 2.90 16.13 -10.13
CA PRO A 59 4.33 15.85 -10.04
C PRO A 59 4.82 15.88 -8.59
N CYS A 60 5.28 14.73 -8.12
CA CYS A 60 5.55 14.44 -6.70
C CYS A 60 7.06 14.18 -6.51
N PRO A 61 7.70 14.69 -5.45
CA PRO A 61 9.14 14.52 -5.23
C PRO A 61 9.54 13.12 -4.72
N TYR A 62 8.60 12.19 -4.61
CA TYR A 62 8.82 10.86 -4.04
C TYR A 62 8.92 9.74 -5.08
N PHE A 63 8.12 9.82 -6.15
CA PHE A 63 8.04 8.80 -7.20
C PHE A 63 7.67 9.43 -8.54
N LYS A 64 7.89 8.70 -9.64
CA LYS A 64 7.62 9.18 -11.00
C LYS A 64 6.17 9.03 -11.44
N ASN A 65 5.45 8.05 -10.89
CA ASN A 65 4.09 7.72 -11.32
C ASN A 65 3.15 8.93 -11.18
N SER A 66 2.37 9.20 -12.23
CA SER A 66 1.28 10.19 -12.18
C SER A 66 -0.04 9.59 -11.69
N VAL A 67 -0.19 8.27 -11.77
CA VAL A 67 -1.36 7.52 -11.30
C VAL A 67 -0.89 6.27 -10.59
N LEU A 68 -1.39 6.04 -9.37
CA LEU A 68 -1.28 4.76 -8.67
C LEU A 68 -2.65 4.10 -8.65
N THR A 69 -2.71 2.82 -9.02
CA THR A 69 -3.97 2.08 -9.10
C THR A 69 -3.96 0.87 -8.18
N LYS A 70 -5.12 0.55 -7.61
CA LYS A 70 -5.38 -0.71 -6.92
C LYS A 70 -6.63 -1.31 -7.52
N THR A 71 -6.53 -2.55 -7.98
CA THR A 71 -7.61 -3.30 -8.62
C THR A 71 -7.89 -4.54 -7.81
N TYR A 72 -9.16 -4.80 -7.55
CA TYR A 72 -9.65 -6.01 -6.91
C TYR A 72 -10.57 -6.71 -7.89
N HIS A 73 -10.27 -7.96 -8.22
CA HIS A 73 -11.16 -8.82 -8.99
C HIS A 73 -11.94 -9.72 -8.02
N ILE A 74 -13.23 -9.92 -8.31
CA ILE A 74 -14.14 -10.77 -7.53
C ILE A 74 -14.71 -11.87 -8.42
N ILE A 75 -15.00 -13.03 -7.84
CA ILE A 75 -15.51 -14.20 -8.58
C ILE A 75 -17.04 -14.29 -8.53
N ASP A 76 -17.67 -13.83 -7.44
CA ASP A 76 -19.12 -13.94 -7.21
C ASP A 76 -19.69 -12.60 -6.68
N GLU A 77 -20.81 -12.11 -7.22
CA GLU A 77 -21.48 -10.89 -6.74
C GLU A 77 -22.25 -11.10 -5.43
N SER A 78 -22.73 -12.33 -5.19
CA SER A 78 -23.59 -12.68 -4.07
C SER A 78 -22.80 -12.98 -2.80
N ASP A 79 -21.63 -13.57 -2.96
CA ASP A 79 -20.62 -13.77 -1.91
C ASP A 79 -19.24 -13.38 -2.44
N PRO A 80 -18.85 -12.08 -2.36
CA PRO A 80 -17.67 -11.56 -3.04
C PRO A 80 -16.36 -12.15 -2.52
N ILE A 81 -15.94 -13.23 -3.17
CA ILE A 81 -14.62 -13.83 -3.01
C ILE A 81 -13.62 -13.07 -3.88
N LEU A 82 -12.58 -12.54 -3.24
CA LEU A 82 -11.50 -11.86 -3.94
C LEU A 82 -10.64 -12.88 -4.71
N SER A 83 -10.64 -12.80 -6.05
CA SER A 83 -9.74 -13.61 -6.89
C SER A 83 -8.34 -13.03 -6.99
N GLN A 84 -8.24 -11.71 -7.08
CA GLN A 84 -6.97 -11.06 -7.38
C GLN A 84 -6.93 -9.63 -6.85
N ALA A 85 -5.81 -9.25 -6.23
CA ALA A 85 -5.49 -7.86 -5.94
C ALA A 85 -4.27 -7.44 -6.76
N ILE A 86 -4.39 -6.38 -7.53
CA ILE A 86 -3.32 -5.84 -8.38
C ILE A 86 -3.07 -4.40 -7.99
N GLY A 87 -1.86 -4.09 -7.54
CA GLY A 87 -1.43 -2.73 -7.24
C GLY A 87 -0.37 -2.24 -8.23
N THR A 88 -0.30 -0.93 -8.44
CA THR A 88 0.74 -0.31 -9.26
C THR A 88 2.09 -0.34 -8.55
N GLU A 89 3.12 -0.86 -9.24
CA GLU A 89 4.50 -0.72 -8.78
C GLU A 89 4.91 0.77 -8.76
N ILE A 90 5.38 1.21 -7.60
CA ILE A 90 5.76 2.62 -7.39
C ILE A 90 7.24 2.81 -7.77
N GLU A 91 7.48 3.67 -8.75
CA GLU A 91 8.80 4.07 -9.21
C GLU A 91 9.40 5.16 -8.30
N TRP A 92 9.87 4.73 -7.13
CA TRP A 92 10.48 5.62 -6.14
C TRP A 92 11.75 6.29 -6.67
N TYR A 93 11.90 7.58 -6.38
CA TYR A 93 13.19 8.25 -6.53
C TYR A 93 14.21 7.73 -5.49
N PRO A 94 15.53 7.82 -5.78
CA PRO A 94 16.56 7.36 -4.87
C PRO A 94 16.43 7.93 -3.45
N GLY A 95 16.33 7.05 -2.45
CA GLY A 95 16.21 7.44 -1.04
C GLY A 95 14.85 8.01 -0.63
N LYS A 96 13.83 7.96 -1.50
CA LYS A 96 12.47 8.46 -1.24
C LYS A 96 11.43 7.37 -0.98
N CYS A 97 11.84 6.11 -0.99
CA CYS A 97 10.93 4.99 -0.73
C CYS A 97 10.32 5.09 0.67
N LEU A 98 8.99 5.19 0.73
CA LEU A 98 8.24 5.31 1.98
C LEU A 98 7.87 3.96 2.59
N THR A 99 7.91 2.88 1.80
CA THR A 99 7.59 1.51 2.27
C THR A 99 8.79 0.78 2.88
N LYS A 100 10.00 1.35 2.77
CA LYS A 100 11.25 0.74 3.24
C LYS A 100 12.09 1.74 4.03
N LYS A 101 12.50 1.37 5.24
CA LYS A 101 13.42 2.16 6.07
C LYS A 101 14.81 1.54 6.09
N VAL A 102 15.81 2.33 5.75
CA VAL A 102 17.21 1.94 5.80
C VAL A 102 17.75 2.15 7.21
N VAL A 103 18.05 1.07 7.93
CA VAL A 103 18.68 1.11 9.25
C VAL A 103 20.17 0.82 9.10
N LYS A 104 21.00 1.85 9.31
CA LYS A 104 22.45 1.68 9.41
C LYS A 104 22.79 1.25 10.83
N LYS A 105 23.25 0.01 11.03
CA LYS A 105 23.83 -0.40 12.31
C LYS A 105 25.27 0.09 12.40
N LYS A 106 25.60 0.81 13.47
CA LYS A 106 27.01 1.12 13.80
C LYS A 106 27.72 -0.20 14.13
N PRO A 107 28.91 -0.45 13.58
CA PRO A 107 29.69 -1.64 13.93
C PRO A 107 30.08 -1.60 15.41
N ARG A 108 30.16 -2.77 16.06
CA ARG A 108 30.75 -2.90 17.40
C ARG A 108 32.22 -2.48 17.33
N MET A 109 32.65 -1.65 18.27
CA MET A 109 34.04 -1.21 18.41
C MET A 109 34.94 -2.45 18.57
N GLY A 110 35.85 -2.70 17.61
CA GLY A 110 36.86 -3.75 17.76
C GLY A 110 37.42 -4.37 16.48
N SER A 111 36.74 -4.28 15.33
CA SER A 111 37.20 -4.96 14.11
C SER A 111 37.77 -3.97 13.08
N LYS A 112 39.09 -4.03 12.85
CA LYS A 112 39.75 -3.34 11.73
C LYS A 112 39.18 -3.88 10.42
N LYS A 113 38.51 -3.01 9.66
CA LYS A 113 37.83 -3.21 8.35
C LYS A 113 36.43 -3.84 8.44
N THR A 114 35.38 -3.03 8.60
CA THR A 114 34.01 -3.53 8.44
C THR A 114 33.13 -2.55 7.66
N LYS A 115 32.71 -2.97 6.46
CA LYS A 115 31.69 -2.28 5.64
C LYS A 115 30.42 -2.08 6.48
N THR A 116 29.84 -0.89 6.44
CA THR A 116 28.57 -0.58 7.12
C THR A 116 27.47 -1.53 6.63
N ILE A 117 26.97 -2.41 7.50
CA ILE A 117 25.84 -3.29 7.17
C ILE A 117 24.58 -2.43 7.13
N THR A 118 24.06 -2.24 5.92
CA THR A 118 22.82 -1.51 5.66
C THR A 118 21.69 -2.52 5.65
N LYS A 119 20.83 -2.54 6.68
CA LYS A 119 19.65 -3.41 6.71
C LYS A 119 18.44 -2.59 6.30
N VAL A 120 17.80 -2.99 5.21
CA VAL A 120 16.51 -2.43 4.77
C VAL A 120 15.41 -3.18 5.50
N LYS A 121 14.53 -2.47 6.20
CA LYS A 121 13.36 -3.04 6.89
C LYS A 121 12.10 -2.45 6.26
N ASN A 122 11.11 -3.29 5.98
CA ASN A 122 9.79 -2.78 5.57
C ASN A 122 9.18 -1.96 6.72
N CYS A 123 8.53 -0.86 6.38
CA CYS A 123 7.81 -0.03 7.32
C CYS A 123 6.36 0.11 6.90
N GLU A 124 5.47 0.24 7.89
CA GLU A 124 4.06 0.56 7.67
C GLU A 124 3.99 1.92 6.98
N SER A 125 3.35 1.94 5.81
CA SER A 125 3.15 3.10 4.96
C SER A 125 1.86 2.88 4.18
N PHE A 126 1.12 3.96 3.92
CA PHE A 126 -0.02 3.95 2.99
C PHE A 126 0.35 3.29 1.65
N PHE A 127 1.56 3.52 1.16
CA PHE A 127 1.97 3.04 -0.16
C PHE A 127 2.20 1.53 -0.23
N THR A 128 2.21 0.82 0.90
CA THR A 128 2.16 -0.65 0.93
C THR A 128 0.85 -1.19 0.36
N PHE A 129 -0.23 -0.39 0.37
CA PHE A 129 -1.52 -0.72 -0.22
C PHE A 129 -1.43 -1.05 -1.73
N PHE A 130 -0.50 -0.44 -2.46
CA PHE A 130 -0.26 -0.73 -3.88
C PHE A 130 0.63 -1.96 -4.11
N ASN A 131 1.00 -2.67 -3.05
CA ASN A 131 1.76 -3.91 -3.11
C ASN A 131 1.01 -5.01 -2.34
N PRO A 132 -0.15 -5.46 -2.86
CA PRO A 132 -0.95 -6.50 -2.21
C PRO A 132 -0.20 -7.83 -2.11
N PRO A 133 -0.60 -8.72 -1.18
CA PRO A 133 -0.12 -10.09 -1.19
C PRO A 133 -0.49 -10.78 -2.51
N HIS A 134 0.41 -11.63 -3.01
CA HIS A 134 0.15 -12.43 -4.19
C HIS A 134 -0.81 -13.56 -3.82
N ILE A 135 -1.92 -13.70 -4.54
CA ILE A 135 -2.87 -14.81 -4.40
C ILE A 135 -2.40 -15.92 -5.37
N PRO A 136 -1.93 -17.08 -4.87
CA PRO A 136 -1.56 -18.20 -5.73
C PRO A 136 -2.77 -18.69 -6.53
N GLU A 137 -2.53 -19.16 -7.76
CA GLU A 137 -3.58 -19.76 -8.60
C GLU A 137 -4.11 -21.07 -8.01
N ASN A 138 -3.28 -21.77 -7.23
CA ASN A 138 -3.64 -23.03 -6.59
C ASN A 138 -3.47 -22.90 -5.07
N LEU A 139 -4.58 -22.61 -4.39
CA LEU A 139 -4.60 -22.45 -2.94
C LEU A 139 -4.52 -23.80 -2.21
N ASP A 140 -4.92 -24.89 -2.87
CA ASP A 140 -4.90 -26.26 -2.34
C ASP A 140 -3.48 -26.80 -2.10
N ASP A 141 -2.46 -26.16 -2.72
CA ASP A 141 -1.05 -26.53 -2.56
C ASP A 141 -0.37 -25.80 -1.37
N LEU A 142 -1.08 -24.89 -0.69
CA LEU A 142 -0.57 -24.20 0.50
C LEU A 142 -0.76 -25.07 1.75
N GLU A 143 0.21 -25.02 2.67
CA GLU A 143 0.02 -25.53 4.03
C GLU A 143 -1.08 -24.71 4.75
N ASP A 144 -1.91 -25.34 5.57
CA ASP A 144 -3.04 -24.70 6.28
C ASP A 144 -2.63 -23.38 6.98
N ASP A 145 -1.52 -23.38 7.72
CA ASP A 145 -1.00 -22.18 8.40
C ASP A 145 -0.67 -21.03 7.41
N ALA A 146 -0.15 -21.37 6.22
CA ALA A 146 0.20 -20.38 5.20
C ALA A 146 -1.04 -19.88 4.44
N TYR A 147 -2.06 -20.71 4.32
CA TYR A 147 -3.36 -20.34 3.76
C TYR A 147 -4.09 -19.34 4.68
N ASP A 148 -4.15 -19.63 5.97
CA ASP A 148 -4.76 -18.75 6.98
C ASP A 148 -4.05 -17.38 7.04
N GLU A 149 -2.71 -17.36 7.08
CA GLU A 149 -1.94 -16.11 7.05
C GLU A 149 -2.17 -15.29 5.76
N LEU A 150 -2.32 -15.96 4.62
CA LEU A 150 -2.60 -15.31 3.35
C LEU A 150 -4.02 -14.71 3.37
N GLN A 151 -4.99 -15.46 3.88
CA GLN A 151 -6.38 -15.03 4.00
C GLN A 151 -6.51 -13.80 4.92
N ASP A 152 -5.88 -13.82 6.10
CA ASP A 152 -5.85 -12.67 7.02
C ASP A 152 -5.28 -11.40 6.35
N ARG A 153 -4.21 -11.57 5.55
CA ARG A 153 -3.58 -10.46 4.84
C ARG A 153 -4.45 -9.92 3.70
N ILE A 154 -5.17 -10.79 3.01
CA ILE A 154 -6.11 -10.43 1.97
C ILE A 154 -7.31 -9.69 2.57
N GLU A 155 -7.91 -10.24 3.63
CA GLU A 155 -9.04 -9.64 4.32
C GLU A 155 -8.68 -8.26 4.87
N ASN A 156 -7.51 -8.13 5.50
CA ASN A 156 -7.03 -6.84 5.98
C ASN A 156 -6.78 -5.85 4.82
N ASP A 157 -6.27 -6.30 3.67
CA ASP A 157 -6.07 -5.42 2.51
C ASP A 157 -7.40 -4.99 1.86
N TYR A 158 -8.40 -5.87 1.83
CA TYR A 158 -9.75 -5.58 1.34
C TYR A 158 -10.50 -4.61 2.26
N ASN A 159 -10.49 -4.84 3.57
CA ASN A 159 -11.12 -3.95 4.57
C ASN A 159 -10.56 -2.52 4.57
N VAL A 160 -9.35 -2.35 4.03
CA VAL A 160 -8.64 -1.07 3.96
C VAL A 160 -8.98 -0.28 2.67
N GLY A 161 -9.39 -0.96 1.60
CA GLY A 161 -9.69 -0.37 0.28
C GLY A 161 -11.10 0.20 0.17
#